data_AF-B8KWD8-F1
#
_entry.id   AF-B8KWD8-F1
#
_cell.length_a   1.000
_cell.length_b   1.000
_cell.length_c   1.000
_cell.angle_alpha   90.00
_cell.angle_beta   90.00
_cell.angle_gamma   90.00
#
_symmetry.space_group_name_H-M   'P 1'
#
loop_
_entity.id
_entity.type
_entity.pdbx_description
1 polymer ?
#
loop_
_entity_poly.entity_id
_entity_poly.type
_entity_poly.pdbx_seq_one_letter_code
_entity_poly.pdbx_strand_id
1 'polypeptide(L)'
;MKNKAAYTLRLYVYLVFFSTALIGCSDTPAKISPYGMEAQRLGELKLGALCDLLDTWDTWDWSQIWEELDSRGVPRRYCVDPGVRRVVDFAYALKTHDKNQSLSQLSDSYLCAARQMLAREDKFGSEEKKILDSQMQKRQLSPASCERAISVAAQELCESYRVPESDWTFDEIESAKRMNSDVLTQIGALGLEPYRYCETISMAKLKEEKLREAERLEEEKLREAERLADELEDKRARLAALTRQRQFNIDRLRITTVTYLGNETCSEGADHTILLEGVIGPDSSFAMSQLLEEMRPCKDSGGKTILPVKVKLHSGGGLLDHGYALGHSLRRFRAHTLVENGKVCASSCAVAFLGGLERSLEDNASLLFHAPYFDRKNEYGKIDPDCKVGKDALNELGQYYRDMTTPEEGDRLLDRTLWYCSADDGWVITGNDAARLFGIASSE
;
A
#
# COMPACT_ATOMS: atom_id res chain seq x y z
N MET A 1 -45.27 -42.76 36.74
CA MET A 1 -44.99 -41.91 35.56
C MET A 1 -45.62 -40.51 35.68
N LYS A 2 -45.46 -39.79 36.80
CA LYS A 2 -46.01 -38.43 37.00
C LYS A 2 -44.94 -37.31 37.10
N ASN A 3 -43.65 -37.63 37.08
CA ASN A 3 -42.57 -36.65 37.32
C ASN A 3 -41.71 -36.25 36.11
N LYS A 4 -42.06 -36.64 34.87
CA LYS A 4 -41.24 -36.29 33.69
C LYS A 4 -41.57 -34.93 33.06
N ALA A 5 -42.84 -34.51 33.05
CA ALA A 5 -43.23 -33.18 32.55
C ALA A 5 -42.77 -32.03 33.46
N ALA A 6 -42.79 -32.27 34.79
CA ALA A 6 -42.22 -31.35 35.77
C ALA A 6 -40.70 -31.19 35.61
N TYR A 7 -39.98 -32.26 35.23
CA TYR A 7 -38.54 -32.22 34.98
C TYR A 7 -38.19 -31.38 33.75
N THR A 8 -38.96 -31.48 32.67
CA THR A 8 -38.75 -30.68 31.45
C THR A 8 -39.06 -29.20 31.67
N LEU A 9 -40.13 -28.88 32.40
CA LEU A 9 -40.46 -27.49 32.75
C LEU A 9 -39.44 -26.90 33.75
N ARG A 10 -38.93 -27.70 34.68
CA ARG A 10 -37.82 -27.33 35.58
C ARG A 10 -36.56 -27.02 34.79
N LEU A 11 -36.18 -27.85 33.81
CA LEU A 11 -35.01 -27.62 32.95
C LEU A 11 -35.16 -26.34 32.10
N TYR A 12 -36.38 -26.05 31.63
CA TYR A 12 -36.69 -24.88 30.82
C TYR A 12 -36.65 -23.57 31.62
N VAL A 13 -37.19 -23.56 32.85
CA VAL A 13 -37.06 -22.40 33.75
C VAL A 13 -35.63 -22.26 34.26
N TYR A 14 -34.91 -23.37 34.48
CA TYR A 14 -33.47 -23.36 34.78
C TYR A 14 -32.70 -22.63 33.67
N LEU A 15 -32.93 -22.98 32.39
CA LEU A 15 -32.23 -22.39 31.25
C LEU A 15 -32.55 -20.89 31.03
N VAL A 16 -33.80 -20.47 31.30
CA VAL A 16 -34.22 -19.06 31.21
C VAL A 16 -33.69 -18.20 32.38
N PHE A 17 -33.54 -18.77 33.58
CA PHE A 17 -32.93 -18.07 34.72
C PHE A 17 -31.39 -18.09 34.70
N PHE A 18 -30.75 -19.18 34.24
CA PHE A 18 -29.29 -19.26 34.14
C PHE A 18 -28.72 -18.30 33.10
N SER A 19 -29.42 -18.11 31.98
CA SER A 19 -29.05 -17.16 30.92
C SER A 19 -29.17 -15.70 31.35
N THR A 20 -30.04 -15.38 32.31
CA THR A 20 -30.16 -14.04 32.89
C THR A 20 -29.23 -13.81 34.09
N ALA A 21 -28.85 -14.86 34.83
CA ALA A 21 -27.88 -14.77 35.94
C ALA A 21 -26.41 -14.71 35.47
N LEU A 22 -26.07 -15.29 34.32
CA LEU A 22 -24.71 -15.22 33.74
C LEU A 22 -24.34 -13.83 33.17
N ILE A 23 -25.30 -12.91 33.09
CA ILE A 23 -25.08 -11.49 32.76
C ILE A 23 -24.24 -10.78 33.86
N GLY A 24 -23.96 -11.44 34.99
CA GLY A 24 -23.19 -10.88 36.10
C GLY A 24 -21.78 -11.45 36.37
N CYS A 25 -21.29 -12.46 35.65
CA CYS A 25 -19.99 -13.08 35.98
C CYS A 25 -19.21 -13.53 34.74
N SER A 26 -18.10 -12.84 34.42
CA SER A 26 -17.02 -13.40 33.59
C SER A 26 -15.68 -13.22 34.30
N ASP A 27 -15.07 -14.33 34.73
CA ASP A 27 -13.72 -14.38 35.30
C ASP A 27 -12.65 -14.47 34.20
N THR A 28 -11.77 -13.47 34.10
CA THR A 28 -10.35 -13.69 33.71
C THR A 28 -9.45 -12.67 34.45
N PRO A 29 -8.22 -13.05 34.85
CA PRO A 29 -7.46 -12.31 35.85
C PRO A 29 -6.57 -11.22 35.23
N ALA A 30 -6.85 -9.96 35.55
CA ALA A 30 -5.88 -8.88 35.43
C ALA A 30 -5.97 -7.91 36.63
N LYS A 31 -4.94 -7.96 37.47
CA LYS A 31 -4.52 -7.00 38.51
C LYS A 31 -5.59 -6.49 39.50
N ILE A 32 -5.49 -7.04 40.71
CA ILE A 32 -6.29 -6.75 41.89
C ILE A 32 -6.15 -5.29 42.35
N SER A 33 -7.29 -4.59 42.40
CA SER A 33 -7.56 -3.39 43.21
C SER A 33 -8.29 -3.81 44.51
N PRO A 34 -8.16 -3.11 45.65
CA PRO A 34 -8.51 -3.64 46.98
C PRO A 34 -10.02 -3.77 47.29
N TYR A 35 -10.92 -3.50 46.34
CA TYR A 35 -12.38 -3.55 46.56
C TYR A 35 -13.08 -4.80 45.98
N GLY A 36 -12.33 -5.76 45.42
CA GLY A 36 -12.88 -6.92 44.71
C GLY A 36 -13.33 -8.13 45.55
N MET A 37 -13.02 -8.20 46.85
CA MET A 37 -13.31 -9.40 47.65
C MET A 37 -14.75 -9.50 48.19
N GLU A 38 -15.54 -8.43 48.12
CA GLU A 38 -16.90 -8.41 48.70
C GLU A 38 -17.99 -8.80 47.68
N ALA A 39 -17.74 -8.58 46.38
CA ALA A 39 -18.66 -8.96 45.30
C ALA A 39 -18.65 -10.47 44.99
N GLN A 40 -17.49 -11.13 45.10
CA GLN A 40 -17.35 -12.57 44.83
C GLN A 40 -18.05 -13.43 45.90
N ARG A 41 -17.99 -13.00 47.17
CA ARG A 41 -18.75 -13.64 48.27
C ARG A 41 -20.26 -13.45 48.13
N LEU A 42 -20.72 -12.33 47.57
CA LEU A 42 -22.15 -12.07 47.33
C LEU A 42 -22.73 -12.87 46.15
N GLY A 43 -21.90 -13.25 45.17
CA GLY A 43 -22.31 -14.10 44.04
C GLY A 43 -22.49 -15.57 44.43
N GLU A 44 -21.55 -16.14 45.20
CA GLU A 44 -21.62 -17.53 45.66
C GLU A 44 -22.77 -17.77 46.66
N LEU A 45 -23.06 -16.80 47.54
CA LEU A 45 -24.21 -16.85 48.47
C LEU A 45 -25.58 -16.78 47.77
N LYS A 46 -25.67 -16.21 46.57
CA LYS A 46 -26.95 -16.02 45.85
C LYS A 46 -27.32 -17.18 44.92
N LEU A 47 -26.34 -17.90 44.37
CA LEU A 47 -26.61 -19.08 43.52
C LEU A 47 -26.99 -20.33 44.34
N GLY A 48 -26.34 -20.56 45.50
CA GLY A 48 -26.73 -21.66 46.40
C GLY A 48 -28.16 -21.50 46.92
N ALA A 49 -28.52 -20.27 47.29
CA ALA A 49 -29.86 -19.89 47.73
C ALA A 49 -30.97 -20.13 46.68
N LEU A 50 -30.67 -19.98 45.39
CA LEU A 50 -31.65 -20.17 44.31
C LEU A 50 -31.86 -21.65 44.00
N CYS A 51 -30.79 -22.46 44.09
CA CYS A 51 -30.87 -23.91 43.93
C CYS A 51 -31.68 -24.56 45.07
N ASP A 52 -31.47 -24.13 46.32
CA ASP A 52 -32.22 -24.62 47.48
C ASP A 52 -33.72 -24.28 47.39
N LEU A 53 -34.07 -23.12 46.81
CA LEU A 53 -35.45 -22.67 46.63
C LEU A 53 -36.21 -23.53 45.59
N LEU A 54 -35.50 -24.00 44.56
CA LEU A 54 -36.07 -24.74 43.44
C LEU A 54 -36.31 -26.22 43.78
N ASP A 55 -35.60 -26.78 44.76
CA ASP A 55 -35.82 -28.14 45.24
C ASP A 55 -37.11 -28.30 46.07
N THR A 56 -37.66 -27.22 46.64
CA THR A 56 -38.91 -27.22 47.43
C THR A 56 -40.15 -26.67 46.70
N TRP A 57 -40.02 -26.36 45.40
CA TRP A 57 -40.97 -25.57 44.61
C TRP A 57 -42.39 -26.16 44.49
N ASP A 58 -42.60 -27.45 44.73
CA ASP A 58 -43.93 -28.07 44.60
C ASP A 58 -44.92 -27.69 45.73
N THR A 59 -44.52 -26.87 46.72
CA THR A 59 -45.31 -26.60 47.93
C THR A 59 -45.66 -25.13 48.20
N TRP A 60 -45.23 -24.19 47.36
CA TRP A 60 -45.34 -22.74 47.63
C TRP A 60 -46.34 -22.04 46.70
N ASP A 61 -47.04 -21.03 47.22
CA ASP A 61 -47.78 -20.03 46.41
C ASP A 61 -46.83 -18.91 45.94
N TRP A 62 -47.13 -18.30 44.80
CA TRP A 62 -46.32 -17.26 44.16
C TRP A 62 -46.13 -16.01 45.01
N SER A 63 -47.07 -15.68 45.90
CA SER A 63 -46.90 -14.60 46.88
C SER A 63 -45.69 -14.84 47.80
N GLN A 64 -45.47 -16.09 48.21
CA GLN A 64 -44.37 -16.51 49.08
C GLN A 64 -43.03 -16.53 48.35
N ILE A 65 -43.04 -16.85 47.05
CA ILE A 65 -41.83 -16.80 46.20
C ILE A 65 -41.34 -15.36 46.05
N TRP A 66 -42.24 -14.40 45.86
CA TRP A 66 -41.88 -12.99 45.73
C TRP A 66 -41.43 -12.36 47.04
N GLU A 67 -42.07 -12.71 48.17
CA GLU A 67 -41.60 -12.28 49.50
C GLU A 67 -40.19 -12.81 49.81
N GLU A 68 -39.89 -14.05 49.42
CA GLU A 68 -38.57 -14.66 49.68
C GLU A 68 -37.47 -14.13 48.74
N LEU A 69 -37.80 -13.78 47.50
CA LEU A 69 -36.87 -13.11 46.60
C LEU A 69 -36.59 -11.66 47.03
N ASP A 70 -37.61 -10.95 47.53
CA ASP A 70 -37.45 -9.62 48.11
C ASP A 70 -36.66 -9.68 49.43
N SER A 71 -36.91 -10.68 50.29
CA SER A 71 -36.19 -10.87 51.56
C SER A 71 -34.69 -11.17 51.36
N ARG A 72 -34.34 -11.79 50.23
CA ARG A 72 -32.95 -12.08 49.81
C ARG A 72 -32.31 -10.97 48.97
N GLY A 73 -32.99 -9.83 48.84
CA GLY A 73 -32.43 -8.62 48.22
C GLY A 73 -32.23 -8.73 46.71
N VAL A 74 -33.04 -9.53 46.01
CA VAL A 74 -33.07 -9.57 44.54
C VAL A 74 -33.93 -8.39 44.06
N PRO A 75 -33.36 -7.36 43.42
CA PRO A 75 -34.14 -6.18 43.06
C PRO A 75 -35.13 -6.52 41.93
N ARG A 76 -36.43 -6.24 42.13
CA ARG A 76 -37.50 -6.46 41.14
C ARG A 76 -37.24 -5.88 39.73
N ARG A 77 -36.25 -5.00 39.57
CA ARG A 77 -35.88 -4.34 38.30
C ARG A 77 -35.07 -5.21 37.33
N TYR A 78 -34.53 -6.36 37.76
CA TYR A 78 -33.74 -7.25 36.88
C TYR A 78 -34.57 -8.28 36.10
N CYS A 79 -35.89 -8.35 36.33
CA CYS A 79 -36.81 -9.25 35.59
C CYS A 79 -37.84 -8.46 34.76
N VAL A 80 -37.43 -7.33 34.18
CA VAL A 80 -38.30 -6.49 33.34
C VAL A 80 -37.92 -6.58 31.87
N ASP A 81 -37.43 -7.74 31.42
CA ASP A 81 -37.55 -8.06 29.99
C ASP A 81 -39.04 -8.42 29.72
N PRO A 82 -39.76 -7.64 28.90
CA PRO A 82 -41.17 -7.87 28.63
C PRO A 82 -41.44 -9.20 27.92
N GLY A 83 -40.44 -9.80 27.28
CA GLY A 83 -40.48 -11.11 26.65
C GLY A 83 -40.39 -12.24 27.68
N VAL A 84 -39.45 -12.16 28.63
CA VAL A 84 -39.33 -13.15 29.72
C VAL A 84 -40.60 -13.20 30.57
N ARG A 85 -41.16 -12.04 30.91
CA ARG A 85 -42.44 -11.97 31.62
C ARG A 85 -43.58 -12.63 30.83
N ARG A 86 -43.65 -12.41 29.52
CA ARG A 86 -44.68 -13.01 28.65
C ARG A 86 -44.53 -14.52 28.46
N VAL A 87 -43.31 -15.04 28.42
CA VAL A 87 -43.04 -16.49 28.36
C VAL A 87 -43.38 -17.18 29.69
N VAL A 88 -43.08 -16.52 30.81
CA VAL A 88 -43.45 -17.00 32.16
C VAL A 88 -44.97 -16.95 32.34
N ASP A 89 -45.64 -15.88 31.90
CA ASP A 89 -47.10 -15.77 31.93
C ASP A 89 -47.76 -16.83 31.03
N PHE A 90 -47.18 -17.16 29.87
CA PHE A 90 -47.64 -18.25 28.99
C PHE A 90 -47.50 -19.63 29.65
N ALA A 91 -46.36 -19.92 30.27
CA ALA A 91 -46.13 -21.17 30.98
C ALA A 91 -47.05 -21.31 32.22
N TYR A 92 -47.30 -20.20 32.92
CA TYR A 92 -48.23 -20.13 34.03
C TYR A 92 -49.68 -20.37 33.58
N ALA A 93 -50.11 -19.72 32.49
CA ALA A 93 -51.44 -19.87 31.90
C ALA A 93 -51.73 -21.29 31.38
N LEU A 94 -50.72 -22.01 30.90
CA LEU A 94 -50.86 -23.42 30.53
C LEU A 94 -51.03 -24.34 31.75
N LYS A 95 -50.48 -23.95 32.92
CA LYS A 95 -50.49 -24.73 34.16
C LYS A 95 -51.76 -24.50 35.00
N THR A 96 -52.31 -23.28 35.00
CA THR A 96 -53.56 -22.96 35.72
C THR A 96 -54.79 -23.25 34.83
N HIS A 97 -55.89 -23.75 35.39
CA HIS A 97 -57.08 -24.18 34.65
C HIS A 97 -57.86 -23.07 33.90
N ASP A 98 -57.33 -21.84 33.83
CA ASP A 98 -57.90 -20.71 33.08
C ASP A 98 -57.21 -20.50 31.70
N LYS A 99 -57.18 -21.58 30.91
CA LYS A 99 -56.38 -21.66 29.67
C LYS A 99 -56.85 -20.73 28.53
N ASN A 100 -58.12 -20.27 28.55
CA ASN A 100 -58.71 -19.56 27.41
C ASN A 100 -58.53 -18.04 27.44
N GLN A 101 -58.46 -17.43 28.63
CA GLN A 101 -58.41 -15.97 28.75
C GLN A 101 -57.01 -15.40 28.51
N SER A 102 -55.95 -16.15 28.84
CA SER A 102 -54.57 -15.70 28.69
C SER A 102 -54.00 -15.86 27.27
N LEU A 103 -54.35 -16.95 26.57
CA LEU A 103 -53.86 -17.18 25.19
C LEU A 103 -54.38 -16.14 24.18
N SER A 104 -55.55 -15.54 24.45
CA SER A 104 -56.14 -14.51 23.60
C SER A 104 -55.41 -13.17 23.67
N GLN A 105 -54.48 -12.99 24.62
CA GLN A 105 -53.70 -11.75 24.78
C GLN A 105 -52.29 -11.83 24.15
N LEU A 106 -51.85 -13.01 23.73
CA LEU A 106 -50.55 -13.19 23.06
C LEU A 106 -50.57 -12.56 21.67
N SER A 107 -49.44 -12.05 21.18
CA SER A 107 -49.34 -11.68 19.77
C SER A 107 -49.36 -12.92 18.87
N ASP A 108 -49.64 -12.71 17.59
CA ASP A 108 -49.67 -13.79 16.61
C ASP A 108 -48.32 -14.50 16.49
N SER A 109 -47.20 -13.78 16.62
CA SER A 109 -45.85 -14.35 16.60
C SER A 109 -45.60 -15.35 17.74
N TYR A 110 -46.08 -15.05 18.96
CA TYR A 110 -45.96 -15.97 20.11
C TYR A 110 -46.86 -17.20 19.96
N LEU A 111 -48.09 -17.04 19.48
CA LEU A 111 -48.98 -18.19 19.21
C LEU A 111 -48.40 -19.10 18.14
N CYS A 112 -47.82 -18.53 17.09
CA CYS A 112 -47.18 -19.26 16.02
C CYS A 112 -45.89 -19.98 16.46
N ALA A 113 -45.05 -19.32 17.27
CA ALA A 113 -43.85 -19.93 17.84
C ALA A 113 -44.20 -21.10 18.76
N ALA A 114 -45.18 -20.90 19.65
CA ALA A 114 -45.70 -21.97 20.50
C ALA A 114 -46.20 -23.16 19.68
N ARG A 115 -46.88 -22.93 18.54
CA ARG A 115 -47.37 -24.02 17.67
C ARG A 115 -46.22 -24.79 17.03
N GLN A 116 -45.18 -24.10 16.54
CA GLN A 116 -44.02 -24.76 15.95
C GLN A 116 -43.26 -25.60 16.99
N MET A 117 -43.15 -25.11 18.23
CA MET A 117 -42.54 -25.87 19.33
C MET A 117 -43.36 -27.13 19.67
N LEU A 118 -44.69 -26.98 19.84
CA LEU A 118 -45.59 -28.11 20.10
C LEU A 118 -45.62 -29.14 18.96
N ALA A 119 -45.41 -28.72 17.71
CA ALA A 119 -45.37 -29.62 16.56
C ALA A 119 -44.10 -30.48 16.52
N ARG A 120 -43.03 -30.07 17.20
CA ARG A 120 -41.73 -30.78 17.23
C ARG A 120 -41.61 -31.76 18.39
N GLU A 121 -42.35 -31.55 19.47
CA GLU A 121 -42.33 -32.45 20.63
C GLU A 121 -43.58 -33.36 20.68
N ASP A 122 -43.39 -34.66 20.48
CA ASP A 122 -44.42 -35.71 20.63
C ASP A 122 -44.99 -35.86 22.06
N LYS A 123 -44.59 -34.99 22.99
CA LYS A 123 -44.83 -35.14 24.43
C LYS A 123 -45.91 -34.24 25.01
N PHE A 124 -46.47 -33.32 24.21
CA PHE A 124 -47.56 -32.48 24.66
C PHE A 124 -48.91 -33.19 24.57
N GLY A 125 -49.77 -32.95 25.55
CA GLY A 125 -51.12 -33.53 25.61
C GLY A 125 -51.96 -33.09 24.40
N SER A 126 -52.86 -33.98 23.97
CA SER A 126 -53.79 -33.69 22.87
C SER A 126 -54.74 -32.53 23.18
N GLU A 127 -54.87 -32.15 24.46
CA GLU A 127 -55.68 -31.03 24.93
C GLU A 127 -55.03 -29.67 24.63
N GLU A 128 -53.74 -29.49 24.95
CA GLU A 128 -52.99 -28.24 24.72
C GLU A 128 -52.92 -27.89 23.23
N LYS A 129 -52.69 -28.91 22.39
CA LYS A 129 -52.66 -28.75 20.93
C LYS A 129 -54.02 -28.28 20.39
N LYS A 130 -55.13 -28.85 20.88
CA LYS A 130 -56.48 -28.43 20.49
C LYS A 130 -56.80 -26.99 20.89
N ILE A 131 -56.38 -26.57 22.09
CA ILE A 131 -56.59 -25.20 22.55
C ILE A 131 -55.80 -24.23 21.67
N LEU A 132 -54.53 -24.52 21.40
CA LEU A 132 -53.71 -23.67 20.54
C LEU A 132 -54.24 -23.62 19.11
N ASP A 133 -54.58 -24.77 18.51
CA ASP A 133 -55.17 -24.85 17.17
C ASP A 133 -56.49 -24.08 17.10
N SER A 134 -57.32 -24.12 18.15
CA SER A 134 -58.56 -23.33 18.23
C SER A 134 -58.28 -21.82 18.26
N GLN A 135 -57.29 -21.36 19.02
CA GLN A 135 -56.91 -19.94 19.05
C GLN A 135 -56.33 -19.49 17.71
N MET A 136 -55.52 -20.32 17.06
CA MET A 136 -55.00 -20.04 15.73
C MET A 136 -56.10 -19.98 14.68
N GLN A 137 -57.07 -20.88 14.74
CA GLN A 137 -58.23 -20.88 13.84
C GLN A 137 -59.10 -19.64 14.05
N LYS A 138 -59.35 -19.24 15.32
CA LYS A 138 -60.07 -18.00 15.64
C LYS A 138 -59.39 -16.76 15.05
N ARG A 139 -58.06 -16.75 15.02
CA ARG A 139 -57.25 -15.65 14.43
C ARG A 139 -56.92 -15.82 12.95
N GLN A 140 -57.44 -16.88 12.31
CA GLN A 140 -57.18 -17.20 10.91
C GLN A 140 -55.67 -17.29 10.58
N LEU A 141 -54.86 -17.75 11.53
CA LEU A 141 -53.42 -17.89 11.36
C LEU A 141 -53.08 -19.15 10.56
N SER A 142 -52.82 -18.95 9.27
CA SER A 142 -52.28 -19.99 8.39
C SER A 142 -50.79 -20.26 8.70
N PRO A 143 -50.23 -21.43 8.32
CA PRO A 143 -48.79 -21.69 8.45
C PRO A 143 -47.91 -20.59 7.82
N ALA A 144 -48.30 -20.08 6.64
CA ALA A 144 -47.58 -19.00 5.96
C ALA A 144 -47.75 -17.62 6.65
N SER A 145 -48.88 -17.39 7.31
CA SER A 145 -49.08 -16.21 8.16
C SER A 145 -48.20 -16.30 9.41
N CYS A 146 -48.02 -17.50 9.95
CA CYS A 146 -47.15 -17.74 11.09
C CYS A 146 -45.68 -17.56 10.80
N GLU A 147 -45.21 -18.06 9.67
CA GLU A 147 -43.82 -17.88 9.26
C GLU A 147 -43.49 -16.39 9.08
N ARG A 148 -44.41 -15.61 8.48
CA ARG A 148 -44.29 -14.16 8.40
C ARG A 148 -44.32 -13.47 9.76
N ALA A 149 -45.24 -13.84 10.65
CA ALA A 149 -45.35 -13.23 11.98
C ALA A 149 -44.08 -13.50 12.82
N ILE A 150 -43.52 -14.71 12.74
CA ILE A 150 -42.26 -15.05 13.41
C ILE A 150 -41.09 -14.27 12.79
N SER A 151 -41.02 -14.16 11.46
CA SER A 151 -39.97 -13.41 10.77
C SER A 151 -39.99 -11.92 11.13
N VAL A 152 -41.18 -11.29 11.19
CA VAL A 152 -41.33 -9.88 11.58
C VAL A 152 -40.92 -9.68 13.03
N ALA A 153 -41.37 -10.55 13.95
CA ALA A 153 -40.99 -10.46 15.36
C ALA A 153 -39.48 -10.69 15.57
N ALA A 154 -38.85 -11.59 14.81
CA ALA A 154 -37.41 -11.80 14.85
C ALA A 154 -36.64 -10.57 14.33
N GLN A 155 -37.14 -9.91 13.30
CA GLN A 155 -36.58 -8.67 12.78
C GLN A 155 -36.70 -7.53 13.80
N GLU A 156 -37.87 -7.33 14.40
CA GLU A 156 -38.09 -6.34 15.47
C GLU A 156 -37.21 -6.62 16.70
N LEU A 157 -36.96 -7.89 17.02
CA LEU A 157 -36.02 -8.26 18.07
C LEU A 157 -34.58 -7.90 17.66
N CYS A 158 -34.13 -8.29 16.47
CA CYS A 158 -32.78 -7.93 15.98
C CYS A 158 -32.60 -6.39 15.90
N GLU A 159 -33.65 -5.63 15.60
CA GLU A 159 -33.63 -4.16 15.58
C GLU A 159 -33.63 -3.54 16.99
N SER A 160 -34.33 -4.14 17.96
CA SER A 160 -34.35 -3.64 19.35
C SER A 160 -33.08 -3.98 20.14
N TYR A 161 -32.37 -5.04 19.76
CA TYR A 161 -31.02 -5.37 20.26
C TYR A 161 -29.89 -4.69 19.48
N ARG A 162 -30.20 -3.82 18.52
CA ARG A 162 -29.22 -3.05 17.76
C ARG A 162 -28.64 -1.96 18.65
N VAL A 163 -27.61 -2.31 19.41
CA VAL A 163 -26.77 -1.33 20.11
C VAL A 163 -26.01 -0.53 19.03
N PRO A 164 -26.01 0.81 19.06
CA PRO A 164 -25.27 1.59 18.08
C PRO A 164 -23.77 1.25 18.17
N GLU A 165 -23.21 0.74 17.07
CA GLU A 165 -21.80 0.31 16.96
C GLU A 165 -20.79 1.46 17.11
N SER A 166 -21.23 2.72 17.15
CA SER A 166 -20.35 3.89 17.20
C SER A 166 -19.53 4.03 18.48
N ASP A 167 -19.86 3.27 19.53
CA ASP A 167 -19.28 3.46 20.87
C ASP A 167 -18.46 2.25 21.38
N TRP A 168 -18.26 1.21 20.56
CA TRP A 168 -17.60 -0.03 21.00
C TRP A 168 -16.17 -0.11 20.48
N THR A 169 -15.25 -0.46 21.38
CA THR A 169 -13.88 -0.83 21.02
C THR A 169 -13.85 -2.24 20.41
N PHE A 170 -12.81 -2.53 19.62
CA PHE A 170 -12.65 -3.83 18.97
C PHE A 170 -12.70 -5.01 19.96
N ASP A 171 -12.18 -4.83 21.18
CA ASP A 171 -12.13 -5.84 22.23
C ASP A 171 -13.52 -6.11 22.87
N GLU A 172 -14.40 -5.10 22.90
CA GLU A 172 -15.78 -5.24 23.36
C GLU A 172 -16.63 -5.98 22.33
N ILE A 173 -16.38 -5.75 21.02
CA ILE A 173 -17.03 -6.49 19.93
C ILE A 173 -16.60 -7.97 19.94
N GLU A 174 -15.32 -8.27 20.17
CA GLU A 174 -14.80 -9.63 20.30
C GLU A 174 -15.37 -10.36 21.53
N SER A 175 -15.48 -9.68 22.67
CA SER A 175 -16.08 -10.26 23.89
C SER A 175 -17.57 -10.56 23.71
N ALA A 176 -18.32 -9.66 23.07
CA ALA A 176 -19.73 -9.90 22.74
C ALA A 176 -19.93 -11.07 21.78
N LYS A 177 -19.04 -11.24 20.77
CA LYS A 177 -19.06 -12.40 19.86
C LYS A 177 -18.81 -13.72 20.60
N ARG A 178 -17.90 -13.74 21.57
CA ARG A 178 -17.63 -14.93 22.41
C ARG A 178 -18.81 -15.27 23.32
N MET A 179 -19.42 -14.28 23.95
CA MET A 179 -20.62 -14.48 24.77
C MET A 179 -21.82 -14.97 23.94
N ASN A 180 -21.95 -14.51 22.69
CA ASN A 180 -23.02 -14.97 21.81
C ASN A 180 -22.81 -16.43 21.40
N SER A 181 -21.58 -16.89 21.15
CA SER A 181 -21.30 -18.30 20.77
C SER A 181 -21.87 -19.34 21.74
N ASP A 182 -21.76 -19.11 23.05
CA ASP A 182 -22.22 -20.08 24.07
C ASP A 182 -23.75 -20.09 24.22
N VAL A 183 -24.39 -18.93 24.09
CA VAL A 183 -25.86 -18.80 24.04
C VAL A 183 -26.42 -19.35 22.72
N LEU A 184 -25.71 -19.14 21.61
CA LEU A 184 -26.06 -19.63 20.28
C LEU A 184 -25.96 -21.15 20.14
N THR A 185 -25.04 -21.77 20.87
CA THR A 185 -24.96 -23.24 20.96
C THR A 185 -26.20 -23.84 21.63
N GLN A 186 -26.80 -23.12 22.59
CA GLN A 186 -28.05 -23.54 23.25
C GLN A 186 -29.31 -23.22 22.43
N ILE A 187 -29.32 -22.12 21.67
CA ILE A 187 -30.43 -21.79 20.76
C ILE A 187 -30.44 -22.69 19.51
N GLY A 188 -29.27 -23.09 19.00
CA GLY A 188 -29.14 -24.06 17.91
C GLY A 188 -29.77 -25.43 18.24
N ALA A 189 -29.78 -25.83 19.52
CA ALA A 189 -30.46 -27.05 19.97
C ALA A 189 -32.00 -26.97 19.90
N LEU A 190 -32.59 -25.77 19.77
CA LEU A 190 -34.04 -25.56 19.59
C LEU A 190 -34.46 -25.53 18.10
N GLY A 191 -33.51 -25.70 17.17
CA GLY A 191 -33.78 -25.77 15.73
C GLY A 191 -34.40 -24.49 15.16
N LEU A 192 -34.14 -23.35 15.79
CA LEU A 192 -34.44 -22.03 15.27
C LEU A 192 -33.11 -21.50 14.69
N GLU A 193 -33.00 -21.42 13.35
CA GLU A 193 -31.92 -20.69 12.66
C GLU A 193 -32.16 -19.16 12.41
N PRO A 194 -32.82 -18.35 13.27
CA PRO A 194 -32.91 -16.90 13.04
C PRO A 194 -31.55 -16.17 13.09
N TYR A 195 -30.60 -16.65 13.90
CA TYR A 195 -29.35 -15.91 14.13
C TYR A 195 -28.37 -15.94 12.95
N ARG A 196 -28.38 -17.03 12.17
CA ARG A 196 -27.61 -17.15 10.93
C ARG A 196 -28.02 -16.08 9.91
N TYR A 197 -29.27 -15.59 10.02
CA TYR A 197 -29.81 -14.54 9.18
C TYR A 197 -29.36 -13.13 9.62
N CYS A 198 -29.32 -12.82 10.92
CA CYS A 198 -28.88 -11.50 11.39
C CYS A 198 -27.35 -11.29 11.22
N GLU A 199 -26.52 -12.33 11.39
CA GLU A 199 -25.06 -12.24 11.21
C GLU A 199 -24.66 -12.08 9.72
N THR A 200 -25.34 -12.77 8.81
CA THR A 200 -25.10 -12.65 7.37
C THR A 200 -25.47 -11.28 6.82
N ILE A 201 -26.56 -10.66 7.33
CA ILE A 201 -26.96 -9.30 6.96
C ILE A 201 -25.96 -8.26 7.49
N SER A 202 -25.46 -8.42 8.72
CA SER A 202 -24.45 -7.51 9.29
C SER A 202 -23.13 -7.55 8.52
N MET A 203 -22.61 -8.75 8.23
CA MET A 203 -21.37 -8.92 7.48
C MET A 203 -21.48 -8.43 6.02
N ALA A 204 -22.65 -8.59 5.39
CA ALA A 204 -22.90 -8.06 4.06
C ALA A 204 -22.83 -6.52 4.04
N LYS A 205 -23.44 -5.85 5.03
CA LYS A 205 -23.39 -4.38 5.16
C LYS A 205 -21.97 -3.87 5.42
N LEU A 206 -21.23 -4.51 6.31
CA LEU A 206 -19.84 -4.15 6.59
C LEU A 206 -18.95 -4.32 5.35
N LYS A 207 -19.16 -5.38 4.56
CA LYS A 207 -18.43 -5.60 3.31
C LYS A 207 -18.75 -4.53 2.27
N GLU A 208 -20.02 -4.14 2.15
CA GLU A 208 -20.46 -3.06 1.25
C GLU A 208 -19.86 -1.71 1.67
N GLU A 209 -19.81 -1.41 2.96
CA GLU A 209 -19.20 -0.18 3.47
C GLU A 209 -17.69 -0.13 3.22
N LYS A 210 -16.97 -1.22 3.49
CA LYS A 210 -15.53 -1.31 3.19
C LYS A 210 -15.25 -1.22 1.69
N LEU A 211 -16.12 -1.77 0.85
CA LEU A 211 -16.00 -1.64 -0.60
C LEU A 211 -16.17 -0.18 -1.03
N ARG A 212 -17.19 0.52 -0.50
CA ARG A 212 -17.39 1.96 -0.77
C ARG A 212 -16.25 2.83 -0.25
N GLU A 213 -15.67 2.49 0.89
CA GLU A 213 -14.47 3.17 1.39
C GLU A 213 -13.27 2.95 0.48
N ALA A 214 -13.06 1.72 -0.01
CA ALA A 214 -12.00 1.42 -0.96
C ALA A 214 -12.20 2.16 -2.30
N GLU A 215 -13.43 2.19 -2.83
CA GLU A 215 -13.76 2.94 -4.05
C GLU A 215 -13.53 4.44 -3.89
N ARG A 216 -13.90 5.04 -2.74
CA ARG A 216 -13.61 6.45 -2.45
C ARG A 216 -12.11 6.72 -2.37
N LEU A 217 -11.35 5.84 -1.72
CA LEU A 217 -9.90 5.98 -1.61
C LEU A 217 -9.21 5.83 -2.97
N GLU A 218 -9.71 4.93 -3.83
CA GLU A 218 -9.22 4.78 -5.20
C GLU A 218 -9.54 6.02 -6.05
N GLU A 219 -10.74 6.57 -5.94
CA GLU A 219 -11.13 7.82 -6.61
C GLU A 219 -10.28 9.01 -6.12
N GLU A 220 -9.99 9.11 -4.83
CA GLU A 220 -9.12 10.15 -4.27
C GLU A 220 -7.68 10.04 -4.80
N LYS A 221 -7.11 8.83 -4.81
CA LYS A 221 -5.79 8.57 -5.39
C LYS A 221 -5.73 8.91 -6.87
N LEU A 222 -6.79 8.61 -7.62
CA LEU A 222 -6.87 8.94 -9.04
C LEU A 222 -6.88 10.46 -9.25
N ARG A 223 -7.68 11.21 -8.46
CA ARG A 223 -7.70 12.67 -8.50
C ARG A 223 -6.36 13.30 -8.11
N GLU A 224 -5.67 12.74 -7.12
CA GLU A 224 -4.33 13.21 -6.74
C GLU A 224 -3.31 12.95 -7.86
N ALA A 225 -3.36 11.77 -8.49
CA ALA A 225 -2.50 11.42 -9.62
C ALA A 225 -2.73 12.35 -10.82
N GLU A 226 -3.98 12.68 -11.14
CA GLU A 226 -4.33 13.65 -12.19
C GLU A 226 -3.77 15.04 -11.88
N ARG A 227 -3.95 15.54 -10.65
CA ARG A 227 -3.38 16.84 -10.21
C ARG A 227 -1.86 16.88 -10.35
N LEU A 228 -1.17 15.80 -9.97
CA LEU A 228 0.29 15.70 -10.10
C LEU A 228 0.73 15.62 -11.56
N ALA A 229 -0.05 14.98 -12.42
CA ALA A 229 0.20 14.93 -13.86
C ALA A 229 0.10 16.33 -14.49
N ASP A 230 -0.94 17.09 -14.16
CA ASP A 230 -1.13 18.48 -14.62
C ASP A 230 0.02 19.40 -14.14
N GLU A 231 0.43 19.28 -12.87
CA GLU A 231 1.56 20.04 -12.33
C GLU A 231 2.88 19.70 -13.04
N LEU A 232 3.10 18.42 -13.36
CA LEU A 232 4.27 17.98 -14.11
C LEU A 232 4.24 18.49 -15.56
N GLU A 233 3.08 18.53 -16.19
CA GLU A 233 2.91 19.08 -17.54
C GLU A 233 3.21 20.58 -17.59
N ASP A 234 2.70 21.38 -16.64
CA ASP A 234 3.02 22.81 -16.55
C ASP A 234 4.53 23.03 -16.30
N LYS A 235 5.15 22.26 -15.40
CA LYS A 235 6.61 22.32 -15.19
C LYS A 235 7.39 21.98 -16.46
N ARG A 236 6.97 20.98 -17.22
CA ARG A 236 7.58 20.62 -18.51
C ARG A 236 7.42 21.72 -19.55
N ALA A 237 6.23 22.34 -19.63
CA ALA A 237 5.98 23.46 -20.54
C ALA A 237 6.87 24.67 -20.22
N ARG A 238 7.03 25.01 -18.94
CA ARG A 238 7.93 26.08 -18.48
C ARG A 238 9.40 25.76 -18.80
N LEU A 239 9.85 24.54 -18.52
CA LEU A 239 11.21 24.10 -18.86
C LEU A 239 11.46 24.13 -20.36
N ALA A 240 10.49 23.69 -21.17
CA ALA A 240 10.56 23.74 -22.63
C ALA A 240 10.64 25.19 -23.14
N ALA A 241 9.88 26.12 -22.55
CA ALA A 241 9.95 27.54 -22.89
C ALA A 241 11.31 28.18 -22.57
N LEU A 242 12.01 27.68 -21.55
CA LEU A 242 13.34 28.14 -21.14
C LEU A 242 14.49 27.40 -21.83
N THR A 243 14.20 26.36 -22.59
CA THR A 243 15.20 25.51 -23.23
C THR A 243 15.19 25.70 -24.74
N ARG A 244 16.32 26.06 -25.32
CA ARG A 244 16.50 26.12 -26.78
C ARG A 244 17.37 24.95 -27.21
N GLN A 245 16.84 24.11 -28.10
CA GLN A 245 17.57 23.00 -28.68
C GLN A 245 17.78 23.24 -30.19
N ARG A 246 19.01 23.02 -30.67
CA ARG A 246 19.33 23.01 -32.12
C ARG A 246 20.09 21.74 -32.44
N GLN A 247 19.83 21.15 -33.61
CA GLN A 247 20.54 19.99 -34.12
C GLN A 247 21.15 20.32 -35.48
N PHE A 248 22.42 19.96 -35.65
CA PHE A 248 23.18 20.09 -36.88
C PHE A 248 23.57 18.70 -37.35
N ASN A 249 23.21 18.35 -38.58
CA ASN A 249 23.58 17.08 -39.20
C ASN A 249 24.49 17.39 -40.39
N ILE A 250 25.76 16.95 -40.33
CA ILE A 250 26.79 17.20 -41.33
C ILE A 250 27.41 15.85 -41.68
N ASP A 251 27.01 15.25 -42.80
CA ASP A 251 27.39 13.88 -43.18
C ASP A 251 27.16 12.85 -42.06
N ARG A 252 28.24 12.31 -41.47
CA ARG A 252 28.22 11.33 -40.38
C ARG A 252 28.39 11.96 -39.01
N LEU A 253 28.35 13.29 -38.90
CA LEU A 253 28.44 14.06 -37.69
C LEU A 253 27.05 14.61 -37.31
N ARG A 254 26.68 14.44 -36.04
CA ARG A 254 25.52 15.05 -35.43
C ARG A 254 25.97 15.88 -34.23
N ILE A 255 25.63 17.16 -34.23
CA ILE A 255 25.85 18.04 -33.08
C ILE A 255 24.50 18.51 -32.57
N THR A 256 24.20 18.25 -31.30
CA THR A 256 23.00 18.78 -30.62
C THR A 256 23.43 19.81 -29.60
N THR A 257 22.87 21.01 -29.67
CA THR A 257 23.13 22.07 -28.70
C THR A 257 21.87 22.30 -27.88
N VAL A 258 22.01 22.40 -26.57
CA VAL A 258 20.95 22.71 -25.62
C VAL A 258 21.38 23.94 -24.83
N THR A 259 20.54 24.95 -24.79
CA THR A 259 20.75 26.17 -24.02
C THR A 259 19.60 26.36 -23.05
N TYR A 260 19.91 26.38 -21.76
CA TYR A 260 18.94 26.64 -20.70
C TYR A 260 19.07 28.09 -20.22
N LEU A 261 18.00 28.87 -20.42
CA LEU A 261 17.93 30.30 -20.12
C LEU A 261 17.38 30.58 -18.70
N GLY A 262 16.90 29.55 -18.01
CA GLY A 262 16.21 29.69 -16.72
C GLY A 262 17.10 29.72 -15.49
N ASN A 263 18.43 29.78 -15.66
CA ASN A 263 19.33 29.72 -14.52
C ASN A 263 19.48 31.09 -13.86
N GLU A 264 18.77 31.29 -12.74
CA GLU A 264 18.78 32.53 -11.95
C GLU A 264 20.16 32.93 -11.42
N THR A 265 21.11 31.99 -11.35
CA THR A 265 22.49 32.29 -10.92
C THR A 265 23.34 32.94 -12.03
N CYS A 266 22.90 32.86 -13.28
CA CYS A 266 23.60 33.44 -14.42
C CYS A 266 23.21 34.91 -14.62
N SER A 267 24.12 35.84 -14.39
CA SER A 267 23.89 37.25 -14.75
C SER A 267 24.27 37.56 -16.20
N GLU A 268 25.20 36.81 -16.78
CA GLU A 268 25.57 36.87 -18.20
C GLU A 268 25.70 35.44 -18.76
N GLY A 269 25.34 35.26 -20.04
CA GLY A 269 25.45 33.97 -20.74
C GLY A 269 24.28 33.04 -20.43
N ALA A 270 24.49 31.74 -20.60
CA ALA A 270 23.50 30.71 -20.28
C ALA A 270 24.19 29.38 -19.95
N ASP A 271 23.42 28.42 -19.43
CA ASP A 271 23.88 27.03 -19.31
C ASP A 271 23.80 26.36 -20.68
N HIS A 272 24.97 26.04 -21.22
CA HIS A 272 25.13 25.48 -22.56
C HIS A 272 25.66 24.06 -22.48
N THR A 273 24.98 23.14 -23.17
CA THR A 273 25.45 21.79 -23.41
C THR A 273 25.52 21.50 -24.91
N ILE A 274 26.63 20.94 -25.36
CA ILE A 274 26.83 20.43 -26.71
C ILE A 274 27.00 18.91 -26.62
N LEU A 275 26.23 18.15 -27.38
CA LEU A 275 26.43 16.72 -27.62
C LEU A 275 27.00 16.54 -29.02
N LEU A 276 28.23 16.04 -29.10
CA LEU A 276 28.89 15.69 -30.36
C LEU A 276 28.86 14.18 -30.55
N GLU A 277 28.28 13.75 -31.68
CA GLU A 277 28.16 12.36 -32.09
C GLU A 277 28.67 12.15 -33.51
N GLY A 278 29.34 11.03 -33.77
CA GLY A 278 29.79 10.68 -35.11
C GLY A 278 31.29 10.87 -35.33
N VAL A 279 31.71 11.12 -36.57
CA VAL A 279 33.14 11.11 -36.94
C VAL A 279 33.84 12.42 -36.63
N ILE A 280 35.05 12.34 -36.06
CA ILE A 280 35.94 13.50 -35.88
C ILE A 280 36.73 13.74 -37.17
N GLY A 281 36.48 14.88 -37.79
CA GLY A 281 37.16 15.35 -39.01
C GLY A 281 37.06 16.87 -39.18
N PRO A 282 37.34 17.40 -40.38
CA PRO A 282 37.35 18.83 -40.67
C PRO A 282 36.10 19.54 -40.20
N ASP A 283 34.93 19.02 -40.59
CA ASP A 283 33.64 19.61 -40.25
C ASP A 283 33.37 19.65 -38.75
N SER A 284 33.75 18.58 -38.03
CA SER A 284 33.55 18.51 -36.57
C SER A 284 34.39 19.54 -35.83
N SER A 285 35.68 19.67 -36.18
CA SER A 285 36.58 20.61 -35.52
C SER A 285 36.21 22.06 -35.84
N PHE A 286 35.83 22.33 -37.10
CA PHE A 286 35.37 23.64 -37.54
C PHE A 286 34.05 24.02 -36.84
N ALA A 287 33.02 23.18 -36.94
CA ALA A 287 31.71 23.46 -36.37
C ALA A 287 31.77 23.65 -34.85
N MET A 288 32.53 22.81 -34.14
CA MET A 288 32.69 22.95 -32.70
C MET A 288 33.40 24.24 -32.31
N SER A 289 34.43 24.67 -33.04
CA SER A 289 35.07 25.96 -32.77
C SER A 289 34.09 27.12 -32.95
N GLN A 290 33.26 27.10 -33.99
CA GLN A 290 32.25 28.15 -34.23
C GLN A 290 31.18 28.15 -33.12
N LEU A 291 30.66 26.98 -32.76
CA LEU A 291 29.64 26.86 -31.71
C LEU A 291 30.17 27.30 -30.34
N LEU A 292 31.41 26.95 -29.98
CA LEU A 292 32.02 27.37 -28.72
C LEU A 292 32.29 28.87 -28.68
N GLU A 293 32.60 29.50 -29.82
CA GLU A 293 32.77 30.95 -29.93
C GLU A 293 31.43 31.70 -29.78
N GLU A 294 30.35 31.16 -30.33
CA GLU A 294 29.00 31.71 -30.19
C GLU A 294 28.45 31.60 -28.76
N MET A 295 28.78 30.52 -28.04
CA MET A 295 28.21 30.20 -26.73
C MET A 295 28.93 30.93 -25.60
N ARG A 296 28.30 31.96 -25.06
CA ARG A 296 28.80 32.67 -23.89
C ARG A 296 28.52 31.85 -22.63
N PRO A 297 29.55 31.35 -21.92
CA PRO A 297 29.33 30.55 -20.71
C PRO A 297 28.63 31.39 -19.65
N CYS A 298 27.92 30.72 -18.75
CA CYS A 298 27.21 31.39 -17.68
C CYS A 298 28.19 31.94 -16.64
N LYS A 299 28.04 33.24 -16.37
CA LYS A 299 28.86 34.01 -15.42
C LYS A 299 27.99 34.61 -14.33
N ASP A 300 28.59 34.71 -13.15
CA ASP A 300 28.03 35.49 -12.04
C ASP A 300 28.21 37.00 -12.26
N SER A 301 27.66 37.80 -11.32
CA SER A 301 27.70 39.27 -11.38
C SER A 301 29.11 39.85 -11.29
N GLY A 302 30.10 39.08 -10.85
CA GLY A 302 31.51 39.42 -10.86
C GLY A 302 32.23 39.08 -12.17
N GLY A 303 31.51 38.51 -13.14
CA GLY A 303 32.06 38.07 -14.42
C GLY A 303 32.82 36.74 -14.34
N LYS A 304 32.78 36.05 -13.19
CA LYS A 304 33.39 34.72 -13.02
C LYS A 304 32.49 33.68 -13.68
N THR A 305 33.07 32.83 -14.53
CA THR A 305 32.35 31.68 -15.09
C THR A 305 31.99 30.72 -13.96
N ILE A 306 30.69 30.49 -13.78
CA ILE A 306 30.15 29.53 -12.79
C ILE A 306 29.70 28.24 -13.46
N LEU A 307 29.29 28.28 -14.73
CA LEU A 307 28.98 27.10 -15.53
C LEU A 307 29.69 27.23 -16.89
N PRO A 308 30.81 26.50 -17.10
CA PRO A 308 31.44 26.44 -18.41
C PRO A 308 30.53 25.73 -19.42
N VAL A 309 30.80 25.90 -20.71
CA VAL A 309 30.11 25.13 -21.75
C VAL A 309 30.45 23.66 -21.59
N LYS A 310 29.43 22.82 -21.44
CA LYS A 310 29.58 21.37 -21.29
C LYS A 310 29.56 20.70 -22.66
N VAL A 311 30.56 19.87 -22.96
CA VAL A 311 30.68 19.13 -24.22
C VAL A 311 30.66 17.64 -23.94
N LYS A 312 29.54 17.00 -24.27
CA LYS A 312 29.31 15.56 -24.23
C LYS A 312 29.88 14.93 -25.50
N LEU A 313 30.81 14.00 -25.35
CA LEU A 313 31.54 13.37 -26.45
C LEU A 313 31.12 11.90 -26.59
N HIS A 314 30.58 11.54 -27.76
CA HIS A 314 30.21 10.16 -28.09
C HIS A 314 30.63 9.86 -29.54
N SER A 315 31.86 9.38 -29.71
CA SER A 315 32.45 9.20 -31.03
C SER A 315 33.47 8.06 -31.04
N GLY A 316 33.48 7.29 -32.12
CA GLY A 316 34.54 6.30 -32.39
C GLY A 316 35.88 6.94 -32.82
N GLY A 317 35.94 8.27 -32.96
CA GLY A 317 37.09 9.01 -33.44
C GLY A 317 37.02 9.34 -34.92
N GLY A 318 38.17 9.32 -35.59
CA GLY A 318 38.37 9.80 -36.96
C GLY A 318 39.79 10.31 -37.14
N LEU A 319 39.96 11.46 -37.80
CA LEU A 319 41.28 12.01 -38.09
C LEU A 319 41.94 12.60 -36.83
N LEU A 320 43.21 12.27 -36.61
CA LEU A 320 43.95 12.61 -35.40
C LEU A 320 44.26 14.10 -35.28
N ASP A 321 44.66 14.74 -36.38
CA ASP A 321 44.89 16.19 -36.49
C ASP A 321 43.64 17.00 -36.10
N HIS A 322 42.45 16.53 -36.50
CA HIS A 322 41.19 17.14 -36.10
C HIS A 322 40.79 16.82 -34.65
N GLY A 323 41.30 15.72 -34.08
CA GLY A 323 41.27 15.48 -32.65
C GLY A 323 42.04 16.55 -31.88
N TYR A 324 43.24 16.92 -32.34
CA TYR A 324 44.02 18.02 -31.76
C TYR A 324 43.30 19.36 -31.90
N ALA A 325 42.84 19.69 -33.11
CA ALA A 325 42.15 20.96 -33.37
C ALA A 325 40.89 21.13 -32.51
N LEU A 326 40.10 20.05 -32.36
CA LEU A 326 38.95 20.05 -31.46
C LEU A 326 39.38 20.24 -30.00
N GLY A 327 40.38 19.49 -29.54
CA GLY A 327 40.90 19.60 -28.18
C GLY A 327 41.46 21.00 -27.83
N HIS A 328 42.21 21.62 -28.75
CA HIS A 328 42.66 23.00 -28.58
C HIS A 328 41.50 24.00 -28.51
N SER A 329 40.44 23.78 -29.29
CA SER A 329 39.23 24.60 -29.22
C SER A 329 38.56 24.47 -27.85
N LEU A 330 38.38 23.23 -27.36
CA LEU A 330 37.82 22.95 -26.03
C LEU A 330 38.65 23.64 -24.93
N ARG A 331 39.98 23.57 -25.01
CA ARG A 331 40.90 24.20 -24.05
C ARG A 331 40.80 25.72 -24.10
N ARG A 332 40.81 26.30 -25.30
CA ARG A 332 40.73 27.75 -25.54
C ARG A 332 39.46 28.34 -24.92
N PHE A 333 38.32 27.65 -25.07
CA PHE A 333 37.03 28.09 -24.53
C PHE A 333 36.75 27.57 -23.12
N ARG A 334 37.74 26.94 -22.47
CA ARG A 334 37.65 26.43 -21.08
C ARG A 334 36.44 25.51 -20.87
N ALA A 335 36.13 24.69 -21.87
CA ALA A 335 34.97 23.81 -21.85
C ALA A 335 35.13 22.67 -20.83
N HIS A 336 34.02 22.17 -20.31
CA HIS A 336 33.95 20.94 -19.52
C HIS A 336 33.64 19.77 -20.47
N THR A 337 34.53 18.80 -20.59
CA THR A 337 34.29 17.59 -21.39
C THR A 337 33.71 16.46 -20.54
N LEU A 338 32.70 15.79 -21.08
CA LEU A 338 31.98 14.69 -20.44
C LEU A 338 31.81 13.52 -21.42
N VAL A 339 32.04 12.30 -20.94
CA VAL A 339 31.55 11.09 -21.61
C VAL A 339 30.48 10.47 -20.71
N GLU A 340 29.27 10.35 -21.25
CA GLU A 340 28.10 9.87 -20.51
C GLU A 340 28.12 8.34 -20.32
N ASN A 341 27.30 7.87 -19.38
CA ASN A 341 27.20 6.49 -18.97
C ASN A 341 26.87 5.58 -20.16
N GLY A 342 27.66 4.51 -20.33
CA GLY A 342 27.51 3.57 -21.43
C GLY A 342 27.91 4.14 -22.81
N LYS A 343 28.46 5.36 -22.88
CA LYS A 343 29.02 5.93 -24.10
C LYS A 343 30.51 5.67 -24.18
N VAL A 344 30.99 5.63 -25.43
CA VAL A 344 32.40 5.44 -25.75
C VAL A 344 32.90 6.65 -26.52
N CYS A 345 34.09 7.11 -26.15
CA CYS A 345 34.84 8.13 -26.87
C CYS A 345 36.22 7.54 -27.19
N ALA A 346 36.44 7.14 -28.44
CA ALA A 346 37.60 6.38 -28.87
C ALA A 346 38.52 7.17 -29.82
N SER A 347 39.78 6.77 -29.90
CA SER A 347 40.75 7.30 -30.86
C SER A 347 40.87 8.84 -30.76
N SER A 348 40.72 9.57 -31.87
CA SER A 348 40.78 11.03 -31.89
C SER A 348 39.71 11.72 -31.02
N CYS A 349 38.59 11.05 -30.69
CA CYS A 349 37.65 11.55 -29.69
C CYS A 349 38.31 11.60 -28.30
N ALA A 350 38.99 10.51 -27.91
CA ALA A 350 39.67 10.43 -26.62
C ALA A 350 40.80 11.46 -26.51
N VAL A 351 41.48 11.74 -27.63
CA VAL A 351 42.47 12.82 -27.75
C VAL A 351 41.82 14.20 -27.55
N ALA A 352 40.69 14.46 -28.20
CA ALA A 352 39.96 15.71 -28.04
C ALA A 352 39.40 15.90 -26.62
N PHE A 353 38.96 14.83 -25.96
CA PHE A 353 38.46 14.85 -24.57
C PHE A 353 39.47 15.48 -23.60
N LEU A 354 40.77 15.23 -23.78
CA LEU A 354 41.85 15.82 -22.97
C LEU A 354 41.94 17.34 -23.08
N GLY A 355 41.36 17.92 -24.14
CA GLY A 355 41.26 19.36 -24.34
C GLY A 355 40.37 20.08 -23.34
N GLY A 356 39.46 19.36 -22.65
CA GLY A 356 38.60 19.94 -21.61
C GLY A 356 39.41 20.54 -20.46
N LEU A 357 38.98 21.71 -19.97
CA LEU A 357 39.55 22.28 -18.75
C LEU A 357 39.20 21.42 -17.54
N GLU A 358 37.92 21.10 -17.45
CA GLU A 358 37.38 20.06 -16.59
C GLU A 358 37.05 18.86 -17.46
N ARG A 359 37.28 17.67 -16.94
CA ARG A 359 37.20 16.41 -17.68
C ARG A 359 36.57 15.36 -16.78
N SER A 360 35.44 14.80 -17.17
CA SER A 360 34.71 13.79 -16.38
C SER A 360 34.24 12.62 -17.23
N LEU A 361 34.29 11.43 -16.64
CA LEU A 361 33.70 10.21 -17.18
C LEU A 361 32.61 9.72 -16.23
N GLU A 362 31.42 9.39 -16.72
CA GLU A 362 30.44 8.66 -15.91
C GLU A 362 30.85 7.19 -15.70
N ASP A 363 30.27 6.52 -14.72
CA ASP A 363 30.77 5.23 -14.20
C ASP A 363 30.96 4.15 -15.27
N ASN A 364 30.04 4.01 -16.22
CA ASN A 364 30.15 3.06 -17.33
C ASN A 364 30.55 3.72 -18.66
N ALA A 365 31.00 4.97 -18.63
CA ALA A 365 31.59 5.63 -19.78
C ALA A 365 32.99 5.10 -20.04
N SER A 366 33.42 5.02 -21.31
CA SER A 366 34.74 4.52 -21.66
C SER A 366 35.50 5.43 -22.62
N LEU A 367 36.79 5.58 -22.37
CA LEU A 367 37.76 6.11 -23.31
C LEU A 367 38.58 4.97 -23.89
N LEU A 368 38.88 5.01 -25.18
CA LEU A 368 39.74 4.04 -25.84
C LEU A 368 40.86 4.77 -26.58
N PHE A 369 42.10 4.48 -26.20
CA PHE A 369 43.30 5.00 -26.85
C PHE A 369 44.01 3.88 -27.62
N HIS A 370 44.46 4.15 -28.84
CA HIS A 370 45.25 3.21 -29.63
C HIS A 370 46.25 3.99 -30.51
N ALA A 371 47.27 3.30 -31.02
CA ALA A 371 48.31 3.92 -31.83
C ALA A 371 47.71 4.50 -33.12
N PRO A 372 48.15 5.69 -33.56
CA PRO A 372 47.79 6.17 -34.88
C PRO A 372 48.29 5.21 -35.96
N TYR A 373 47.50 5.06 -37.02
CA TYR A 373 47.82 4.19 -38.13
C TYR A 373 47.35 4.81 -39.45
N PHE A 374 47.94 4.39 -40.56
CA PHE A 374 47.41 4.70 -41.88
C PHE A 374 46.37 3.66 -42.28
N ASP A 375 45.21 4.11 -42.75
CA ASP A 375 44.17 3.26 -43.36
C ASP A 375 44.66 2.71 -44.70
N ARG A 376 45.51 1.68 -44.66
CA ARG A 376 45.84 0.90 -45.85
C ARG A 376 44.86 -0.26 -45.94
N LYS A 377 44.29 -0.44 -47.13
CA LYS A 377 43.59 -1.68 -47.46
C LYS A 377 44.60 -2.67 -47.99
N ASN A 378 44.62 -3.88 -47.44
CA ASN A 378 45.40 -4.97 -48.02
C ASN A 378 44.79 -5.44 -49.35
N GLU A 379 45.42 -6.42 -49.99
CA GLU A 379 44.97 -6.99 -51.28
C GLU A 379 43.54 -7.59 -51.23
N TYR A 380 43.01 -7.84 -50.03
CA TYR A 380 41.65 -8.34 -49.79
C TYR A 380 40.64 -7.24 -49.41
N GLY A 381 41.03 -5.97 -49.47
CA GLY A 381 40.18 -4.83 -49.12
C GLY A 381 39.95 -4.63 -47.61
N LYS A 382 40.64 -5.39 -46.75
CA LYS A 382 40.56 -5.24 -45.29
C LYS A 382 41.53 -4.16 -44.82
N ILE A 383 41.15 -3.43 -43.77
CA ILE A 383 42.02 -2.45 -43.11
C ILE A 383 43.18 -3.23 -42.47
N ASP A 384 44.40 -2.88 -42.84
CA ASP A 384 45.65 -3.37 -42.27
C ASP A 384 46.37 -2.18 -41.62
N PRO A 385 46.24 -2.00 -40.28
CA PRO A 385 46.72 -0.81 -39.61
C PRO A 385 48.26 -0.76 -39.63
N ASP A 386 48.82 0.14 -40.44
CA ASP A 386 50.25 0.43 -40.46
C ASP A 386 50.57 1.53 -39.44
N CYS A 387 51.00 1.14 -38.24
CA CYS A 387 51.36 2.08 -37.17
C CYS A 387 52.76 2.71 -37.32
N LYS A 388 53.42 2.53 -38.46
CA LYS A 388 54.69 3.20 -38.78
C LYS A 388 54.42 4.64 -39.27
N VAL A 389 53.77 5.43 -38.44
CA VAL A 389 53.32 6.81 -38.76
C VAL A 389 54.45 7.85 -38.83
N GLY A 390 55.69 7.46 -38.53
CA GLY A 390 56.86 8.34 -38.54
C GLY A 390 57.08 9.07 -37.22
N LYS A 391 58.31 9.55 -36.99
CA LYS A 391 58.69 10.21 -35.73
C LYS A 391 57.96 11.52 -35.49
N ASP A 392 57.68 12.27 -36.54
CA ASP A 392 57.06 13.60 -36.42
C ASP A 392 55.63 13.51 -35.88
N ALA A 393 54.83 12.57 -36.40
CA ALA A 393 53.47 12.32 -35.91
C ALA A 393 53.46 11.83 -34.44
N LEU A 394 54.43 10.98 -34.06
CA LEU A 394 54.56 10.52 -32.67
C LEU A 394 55.01 11.64 -31.73
N ASN A 395 55.91 12.51 -32.18
CA ASN A 395 56.36 13.67 -31.43
C ASN A 395 55.23 14.68 -31.22
N GLU A 396 54.42 14.92 -32.25
CA GLU A 396 53.25 15.79 -32.19
C GLU A 396 52.20 15.25 -31.22
N LEU A 397 51.86 13.96 -31.30
CA LEU A 397 50.95 13.30 -30.36
C LEU A 397 51.46 13.39 -28.92
N GLY A 398 52.75 13.10 -28.70
CA GLY A 398 53.37 13.20 -27.38
C GLY A 398 53.35 14.62 -26.85
N GLN A 399 53.64 15.62 -27.69
CA GLN A 399 53.58 17.02 -27.29
C GLN A 399 52.17 17.42 -26.91
N TYR A 400 51.17 17.05 -27.71
CA TYR A 400 49.78 17.33 -27.41
C TYR A 400 49.34 16.71 -26.08
N TYR A 401 49.71 15.45 -25.79
CA TYR A 401 49.39 14.83 -24.50
C TYR A 401 50.01 15.56 -23.32
N ARG A 402 51.28 15.98 -23.44
CA ARG A 402 51.94 16.78 -22.39
C ARG A 402 51.31 18.16 -22.22
N ASP A 403 50.84 18.78 -23.30
CA ASP A 403 50.18 20.10 -23.25
C ASP A 403 48.78 20.03 -22.62
N MET A 404 48.09 18.90 -22.76
CA MET A 404 46.73 18.70 -22.23
C MET A 404 46.69 18.06 -20.83
N THR A 405 47.83 17.55 -20.36
CA THR A 405 48.00 16.91 -19.05
C THR A 405 49.25 17.47 -18.37
N THR A 406 49.97 16.67 -17.59
CA THR A 406 51.34 16.98 -17.16
C THR A 406 52.36 16.25 -18.04
N PRO A 407 53.66 16.63 -18.01
CA PRO A 407 54.69 15.91 -18.76
C PRO A 407 54.73 14.40 -18.46
N GLU A 408 54.65 14.03 -17.18
CA GLU A 408 54.70 12.62 -16.75
C GLU A 408 53.45 11.84 -17.19
N GLU A 409 52.26 12.40 -17.02
CA GLU A 409 51.00 11.78 -17.45
C GLU A 409 50.93 11.67 -18.96
N GLY A 410 51.39 12.70 -19.67
CA GLY A 410 51.39 12.75 -21.13
C GLY A 410 52.34 11.71 -21.74
N ASP A 411 53.53 11.54 -21.17
CA ASP A 411 54.49 10.51 -21.59
C ASP A 411 53.94 9.10 -21.30
N ARG A 412 53.34 8.88 -20.13
CA ARG A 412 52.68 7.60 -19.79
C ARG A 412 51.52 7.29 -20.74
N LEU A 413 50.70 8.29 -21.05
CA LEU A 413 49.58 8.15 -21.97
C LEU A 413 50.08 7.80 -23.37
N LEU A 414 51.13 8.47 -23.86
CA LEU A 414 51.76 8.15 -25.14
C LEU A 414 52.25 6.70 -25.16
N ASP A 415 53.02 6.28 -24.16
CA ASP A 415 53.55 4.91 -24.07
C ASP A 415 52.43 3.87 -24.14
N ARG A 416 51.36 4.08 -23.37
CA ARG A 416 50.20 3.18 -23.35
C ARG A 416 49.43 3.18 -24.67
N THR A 417 49.23 4.34 -25.28
CA THR A 417 48.57 4.47 -26.60
C THR A 417 49.34 3.68 -27.66
N LEU A 418 50.67 3.75 -27.67
CA LEU A 418 51.51 3.09 -28.68
C LEU A 418 51.63 1.57 -28.53
N TRP A 419 51.21 1.00 -27.40
CA TRP A 419 51.19 -0.47 -27.22
C TRP A 419 50.13 -1.18 -28.07
N TYR A 420 49.10 -0.45 -28.50
CA TYR A 420 47.95 -1.02 -29.21
C TYR A 420 47.94 -0.56 -30.66
N CYS A 421 48.60 -1.32 -31.53
CA CYS A 421 48.52 -1.12 -32.98
C CYS A 421 47.34 -1.89 -33.56
N SER A 422 46.13 -1.33 -33.42
CA SER A 422 44.89 -1.93 -33.92
C SER A 422 43.88 -0.84 -34.29
N ALA A 423 42.99 -1.15 -35.23
CA ALA A 423 41.84 -0.31 -35.56
C ALA A 423 40.63 -0.56 -34.65
N ASP A 424 40.55 -1.75 -34.04
CA ASP A 424 39.37 -2.22 -33.31
C ASP A 424 39.65 -2.48 -31.81
N ASP A 425 40.91 -2.36 -31.38
CA ASP A 425 41.35 -2.64 -30.01
C ASP A 425 42.27 -1.54 -29.47
N GLY A 426 42.31 -1.37 -28.16
CA GLY A 426 43.05 -0.29 -27.54
C GLY A 426 43.12 -0.38 -26.02
N TRP A 427 43.83 0.59 -25.44
CA TRP A 427 43.79 0.79 -24.00
C TRP A 427 42.46 1.44 -23.61
N VAL A 428 41.59 0.65 -22.97
CA VAL A 428 40.29 1.10 -22.49
C VAL A 428 40.39 1.56 -21.04
N ILE A 429 39.85 2.74 -20.75
CA ILE A 429 39.66 3.28 -19.40
C ILE A 429 38.16 3.50 -19.20
N THR A 430 37.60 2.89 -18.15
CA THR A 430 36.17 2.96 -17.83
C THR A 430 35.97 3.61 -16.48
N GLY A 431 35.06 4.59 -16.42
CA GLY A 431 34.72 5.31 -15.19
C GLY A 431 35.68 6.43 -14.80
N ASN A 432 35.19 7.38 -14.00
CA ASN A 432 35.92 8.58 -13.60
C ASN A 432 37.18 8.26 -12.79
N ASP A 433 37.07 7.36 -11.82
CA ASP A 433 38.15 7.07 -10.87
C ASP A 433 39.35 6.44 -11.56
N ALA A 434 39.11 5.51 -12.49
CA ALA A 434 40.18 4.94 -13.31
C ALA A 434 40.85 6.03 -14.15
N ALA A 435 40.08 6.92 -14.79
CA ALA A 435 40.63 8.02 -15.57
C ALA A 435 41.45 9.01 -14.72
N ARG A 436 41.04 9.27 -13.47
CA ARG A 436 41.78 10.12 -12.53
C ARG A 436 43.13 9.54 -12.14
N LEU A 437 43.22 8.22 -11.93
CA LEU A 437 44.49 7.54 -11.60
C LEU A 437 45.58 7.75 -12.67
N PHE A 438 45.18 8.02 -13.91
CA PHE A 438 46.08 8.27 -15.04
C PHE A 438 46.16 9.74 -15.47
N GLY A 439 45.56 10.67 -14.72
CA GLY A 439 45.57 12.10 -15.08
C GLY A 439 44.70 12.47 -16.29
N ILE A 440 43.82 11.55 -16.71
CA ILE A 440 42.96 11.70 -17.88
C ILE A 440 41.68 12.47 -17.54
N ALA A 441 41.10 12.20 -16.37
CA ALA A 441 40.00 12.99 -15.80
C ALA A 441 40.52 13.95 -14.74
N SER A 442 39.76 15.01 -14.47
CA SER A 442 40.14 16.04 -13.49
C SER A 442 39.72 15.64 -12.07
N SER A 443 40.49 16.00 -11.06
CA SER A 443 40.03 15.96 -9.66
C SER A 443 38.91 16.99 -9.47
N GLU A 444 37.81 16.58 -8.85
CA GLU A 444 36.67 17.45 -8.48
C GLU A 444 37.06 18.46 -7.41
#